data_AF-W1YJB7-F1
#
_entry.id   AF-W1YJB7-F1
#
_cell.length_a   1.000
_cell.length_b   1.000
_cell.length_c   1.000
_cell.angle_alpha   90.00
_cell.angle_beta   90.00
_cell.angle_gamma   90.00
#
_symmetry.space_group_name_H-M   'P 1'
#
loop_
_entity.id
_entity.type
_entity.pdbx_description
1 polymer ?
#
loop_
_entity_poly.entity_id
_entity_poly.type
_entity_poly.pdbx_seq_one_letter_code
_entity_poly.pdbx_strand_id
1 'polypeptide(L)'
;VCMVSMARPFLADAELLSKAQSGRADEINTCIGCNQACLDQIFVGKVTSCLVNPRACHETKMPILPAVQKKNLAVVGAGPAGLAFAINAAARGHQVTLF
;
A
#
# COMPACT_ATOMS: atom_id res chain seq x y z
N VAL A 1 -24.38 -17.35 -2.44
CA VAL A 1 -23.10 -17.74 -1.81
C VAL A 1 -23.14 -17.33 -0.34
N CYS A 2 -22.91 -18.25 0.61
CA CYS A 2 -22.99 -17.95 2.05
C CYS A 2 -21.71 -17.33 2.62
N MET A 3 -20.58 -17.48 1.92
CA MET A 3 -19.31 -16.86 2.22
C MET A 3 -18.62 -16.45 0.91
N VAL A 4 -17.78 -15.41 0.97
CA VAL A 4 -16.94 -14.96 -0.14
C VAL A 4 -15.49 -15.15 0.24
N SER A 5 -14.71 -15.79 -0.63
CA SER A 5 -13.27 -15.97 -0.44
C SER A 5 -12.49 -14.85 -1.11
N MET A 6 -11.55 -14.27 -0.38
CA MET A 6 -10.63 -13.25 -0.87
C MET A 6 -9.22 -13.59 -0.39
N ALA A 7 -8.25 -13.61 -1.30
CA ALA A 7 -6.83 -13.82 -0.96
C ALA A 7 -6.01 -12.57 -1.31
N ARG A 8 -5.85 -12.29 -2.60
CA ARG A 8 -5.07 -11.12 -3.09
C ARG A 8 -5.57 -9.76 -2.57
N PRO A 9 -6.87 -9.52 -2.35
CA PRO A 9 -7.33 -8.29 -1.70
C PRO A 9 -6.69 -8.04 -0.32
N PHE A 10 -6.38 -9.08 0.46
CA PHE A 10 -5.69 -8.93 1.74
C PHE A 10 -4.20 -8.62 1.61
N LEU A 11 -3.55 -8.98 0.49
CA LEU A 11 -2.19 -8.53 0.19
C LEU A 11 -2.18 -7.04 -0.20
N ALA A 12 -3.23 -6.59 -0.90
CA ALA A 12 -3.36 -5.19 -1.31
C ALA A 12 -3.72 -4.28 -0.13
N ASP A 13 -4.64 -4.71 0.74
CA ASP A 13 -5.04 -3.96 1.93
C ASP A 13 -5.33 -4.88 3.12
N ALA A 14 -4.51 -4.80 4.16
CA ALA A 14 -4.73 -5.53 5.41
C ALA A 14 -5.91 -4.97 6.22
N GLU A 15 -6.29 -3.71 5.98
CA GLU A 15 -7.40 -3.01 6.64
C GLU A 15 -8.72 -3.10 5.84
N LEU A 16 -8.79 -3.98 4.83
CA LEU A 16 -9.95 -4.11 3.94
C LEU A 16 -11.29 -4.19 4.69
N LEU A 17 -11.37 -5.08 5.69
CA LEU A 17 -12.63 -5.31 6.42
C LEU A 17 -12.93 -4.17 7.40
N SER A 18 -11.93 -3.62 8.09
CA SER A 18 -12.14 -2.52 9.05
C SER A 18 -12.55 -1.23 8.34
N LYS A 19 -11.97 -0.93 7.18
CA LYS A 19 -12.39 0.18 6.31
C LYS A 19 -13.81 -0.01 5.79
N ALA A 20 -14.14 -1.20 5.26
CA ALA A 20 -15.48 -1.50 4.78
C ALA A 20 -16.53 -1.36 5.90
N GLN A 21 -16.24 -1.87 7.10
CA GLN A 21 -17.15 -1.79 8.25
C GLN A 21 -17.36 -0.35 8.73
N SER A 22 -16.33 0.50 8.63
CA SER A 22 -16.38 1.92 9.05
C SER A 22 -16.87 2.88 7.95
N GLY A 23 -17.32 2.37 6.81
CA GLY A 23 -17.81 3.20 5.69
C GLY A 23 -16.71 3.90 4.89
N ARG A 24 -15.43 3.59 5.13
CA ARG A 24 -14.26 4.16 4.44
C ARG A 24 -13.85 3.31 3.23
N ALA A 25 -14.83 2.89 2.44
CA ALA A 25 -14.58 1.99 1.31
C ALA A 25 -13.74 2.65 0.21
N ASP A 26 -13.77 3.97 0.12
CA ASP A 26 -12.96 4.82 -0.75
C ASP A 26 -11.47 4.82 -0.38
N GLU A 27 -11.11 4.48 0.87
CA GLU A 27 -9.72 4.35 1.32
C GLU A 27 -9.12 2.95 1.08
N ILE A 28 -9.89 2.02 0.51
CA ILE A 28 -9.45 0.64 0.29
C ILE A 28 -8.43 0.61 -0.86
N ASN A 29 -7.23 0.10 -0.57
CA ASN A 29 -6.21 -0.13 -1.57
C ASN A 29 -6.55 -1.37 -2.40
N THR A 30 -7.33 -1.17 -3.46
CA THR A 30 -7.97 -2.24 -4.22
C THR A 30 -6.97 -3.09 -5.00
N CYS A 31 -7.11 -4.41 -4.92
CA CYS A 31 -6.32 -5.32 -5.76
C CYS A 31 -6.74 -5.21 -7.23
N ILE A 32 -5.80 -4.83 -8.10
CA ILE A 32 -6.03 -4.70 -9.55
C ILE A 32 -5.84 -6.00 -10.34
N GLY A 33 -5.55 -7.12 -9.67
CA GLY A 33 -5.38 -8.43 -10.31
C GLY A 33 -4.13 -8.58 -11.19
N CYS A 34 -3.08 -7.77 -10.98
CA CYS A 34 -1.91 -7.73 -11.86
C CYS A 34 -0.99 -8.96 -11.82
N ASN A 35 -1.01 -9.75 -10.74
CA ASN A 35 -0.16 -10.94 -10.52
C ASN A 35 1.37 -10.72 -10.41
N GLN A 36 1.89 -9.57 -10.86
CA GLN A 36 3.33 -9.25 -10.97
C GLN A 36 4.13 -9.40 -9.67
N ALA A 37 3.58 -8.96 -8.54
CA ALA A 37 4.30 -8.96 -7.26
C ALA A 37 3.93 -10.15 -6.37
N CYS A 38 2.78 -10.78 -6.61
CA CYS A 38 2.29 -11.89 -5.82
C CYS A 38 2.61 -13.23 -6.50
N LEU A 39 1.88 -13.58 -7.56
CA LEU A 39 2.03 -14.86 -8.25
C LEU A 39 3.39 -14.96 -8.93
N ASP A 40 3.80 -13.97 -9.73
CA ASP A 40 5.03 -14.07 -10.51
C ASP A 40 6.27 -14.22 -9.61
N GLN A 41 6.29 -13.56 -8.45
CA GLN A 41 7.37 -13.70 -7.46
C GLN A 41 7.42 -15.11 -6.85
N ILE A 42 6.28 -15.65 -6.42
CA ILE A 42 6.28 -16.97 -5.76
C ILE A 42 6.60 -18.09 -6.74
N PHE A 43 6.18 -17.97 -8.01
CA PHE A 43 6.49 -18.96 -9.05
C PHE A 43 7.99 -19.04 -9.36
N VAL A 44 8.75 -17.96 -9.16
CA VAL A 44 10.22 -17.96 -9.30
C VAL A 44 10.95 -18.16 -7.96
N GLY A 45 10.24 -18.62 -6.92
CA GLY A 45 10.81 -18.92 -5.61
C GLY A 45 11.20 -17.69 -4.78
N LYS A 46 10.68 -16.50 -5.11
CA LYS A 46 10.89 -15.27 -4.35
C LYS A 46 9.74 -15.03 -3.36
N VAL A 47 10.00 -14.21 -2.34
CA VAL A 47 8.98 -13.81 -1.38
C VAL A 47 7.90 -12.98 -2.08
N THR A 48 6.64 -13.34 -1.84
CA THR A 48 5.49 -12.60 -2.35
C THR A 48 5.46 -11.16 -1.85
N SER A 49 4.94 -10.26 -2.67
CA SER A 49 4.62 -8.88 -2.30
C SER A 49 3.35 -8.44 -3.03
N CYS A 50 3.07 -7.14 -3.05
CA CYS A 50 1.96 -6.55 -3.81
C CYS A 50 2.43 -5.28 -4.52
N LEU A 51 1.96 -5.08 -5.75
CA LEU A 51 2.31 -3.91 -6.56
C LEU A 51 1.81 -2.61 -5.94
N VAL A 52 0.57 -2.62 -5.43
CA VAL A 52 -0.05 -1.44 -4.81
C VAL A 52 0.26 -1.34 -3.31
N ASN A 53 0.82 -2.40 -2.71
CA ASN A 53 1.24 -2.44 -1.31
C ASN A 53 2.61 -3.13 -1.17
N PRO A 54 3.72 -2.40 -1.35
CA PRO A 54 5.07 -2.97 -1.26
C PRO A 54 5.39 -3.57 0.11
N ARG A 55 4.64 -3.19 1.16
CA ARG A 55 4.84 -3.70 2.53
C ARG A 55 4.25 -5.10 2.74
N ALA A 56 3.43 -5.60 1.82
CA ALA A 56 2.86 -6.94 1.92
C ALA A 56 3.97 -7.99 2.09
N CYS A 57 3.86 -8.79 3.14
CA CYS A 57 4.85 -9.80 3.55
C CYS A 57 6.24 -9.25 3.94
N HIS A 58 6.36 -7.93 4.13
CA HIS A 58 7.59 -7.22 4.52
C HIS A 58 7.36 -6.28 5.71
N GLU A 59 6.26 -6.45 6.43
CA GLU A 59 5.76 -5.52 7.45
C GLU A 59 6.78 -5.30 8.58
N THR A 60 7.47 -6.36 8.99
CA THR A 60 8.50 -6.34 10.05
C THR A 60 9.81 -5.70 9.59
N LYS A 61 10.12 -5.78 8.29
CA LYS A 61 11.32 -5.18 7.68
C LYS A 61 11.10 -3.72 7.30
N MET A 62 9.85 -3.30 7.09
CA MET A 62 9.46 -1.96 6.66
C MET A 62 8.48 -1.31 7.67
N PRO A 63 8.94 -0.99 8.89
CA PRO A 63 8.11 -0.29 9.87
C PRO A 63 7.84 1.15 9.43
N ILE A 64 6.59 1.59 9.56
CA ILE A 64 6.23 3.01 9.39
C ILE A 64 6.47 3.70 10.74
N LEU A 65 7.60 4.41 10.82
CA LEU A 65 7.96 5.22 11.98
C LEU A 65 7.66 6.69 11.71
N PRO A 66 7.24 7.47 12.72
CA PRO A 66 7.14 8.91 12.59
C PRO A 66 8.45 9.55 12.11
N ALA A 67 8.36 10.64 11.37
CA ALA A 67 9.53 11.40 10.96
C ALA A 67 10.24 11.99 12.19
N VAL A 68 11.52 11.64 12.37
CA VAL A 68 12.35 12.20 13.45
C VAL A 68 12.46 13.72 13.34
N GLN A 69 12.55 14.21 12.09
CA GLN A 69 12.51 15.64 11.78
C GLN A 69 11.53 15.85 10.64
N LYS A 70 10.48 16.65 10.89
CA LYS A 70 9.51 17.04 9.88
C LYS A 70 10.16 18.00 8.89
N LYS A 71 9.88 17.80 7.61
CA LYS A 71 10.43 18.58 6.48
C LYS A 71 9.30 18.98 5.56
N ASN A 72 9.50 20.06 4.80
CA ASN A 72 8.65 20.44 3.69
C ASN A 72 9.25 19.88 2.39
N LEU A 73 8.47 19.06 1.67
CA LEU A 73 8.91 18.25 0.54
C LEU A 73 8.11 18.62 -0.70
N ALA A 74 8.81 18.81 -1.82
CA ALA A 74 8.21 18.99 -3.14
C ALA A 74 8.33 17.67 -3.93
N VAL A 75 7.21 17.18 -4.46
CA VAL A 75 7.15 15.99 -5.32
C VAL A 75 6.70 16.43 -6.69
N VAL A 76 7.53 16.20 -7.72
CA VAL A 76 7.20 16.59 -9.10
C VAL A 76 6.78 15.35 -9.87
N GLY A 77 5.51 15.29 -10.28
CA GLY A 77 4.91 14.20 -11.03
C GLY A 77 3.95 13.35 -10.20
N ALA A 78 2.66 13.42 -10.54
CA ALA A 78 1.57 12.66 -9.92
C ALA A 78 1.39 11.23 -10.48
N GLY A 79 2.47 10.61 -10.96
CA GLY A 79 2.47 9.18 -11.33
C GLY A 79 2.44 8.26 -10.11
N PRO A 80 2.36 6.93 -10.29
CA PRO A 80 2.29 5.97 -9.18
C PRO A 80 3.49 6.08 -8.22
N ALA A 81 4.69 6.39 -8.75
CA ALA A 81 5.87 6.63 -7.93
C ALA A 81 5.72 7.87 -7.03
N GLY A 82 5.27 8.99 -7.60
CA GLY A 82 5.09 10.24 -6.86
C GLY A 82 3.95 10.15 -5.85
N LEU A 83 2.82 9.55 -6.21
CA LEU A 83 1.70 9.31 -5.31
C LEU A 83 2.08 8.40 -4.15
N ALA A 84 2.76 7.28 -4.42
CA ALA A 84 3.21 6.36 -3.38
C ALA A 84 4.18 7.04 -2.41
N PHE A 85 5.10 7.87 -2.91
CA PHE A 85 5.98 8.65 -2.04
C PHE A 85 5.20 9.68 -1.22
N ALA A 86 4.33 10.47 -1.86
CA ALA A 86 3.63 11.58 -1.23
C ALA A 86 2.75 11.13 -0.06
N ILE A 87 1.93 10.08 -0.24
CA ILE A 87 1.05 9.58 0.80
C ILE A 87 1.84 8.99 1.99
N ASN A 88 2.94 8.26 1.71
CA ASN A 88 3.75 7.66 2.77
C ASN A 88 4.57 8.71 3.53
N ALA A 89 5.10 9.72 2.83
CA ALA A 89 5.82 10.82 3.47
C ALA A 89 4.87 11.69 4.33
N ALA A 90 3.66 11.97 3.83
CA ALA A 90 2.63 12.68 4.57
C ALA A 90 2.19 11.89 5.82
N ALA A 91 1.96 10.58 5.71
CA ALA A 91 1.60 9.70 6.83
C ALA A 91 2.70 9.67 7.93
N ARG A 92 3.97 9.84 7.57
CA ARG A 92 5.09 9.99 8.52
C ARG A 92 5.14 11.36 9.20
N GLY A 93 4.37 12.34 8.71
CA GLY A 93 4.25 13.69 9.27
C GLY A 93 5.03 14.78 8.53
N HIS A 94 5.53 14.52 7.32
CA HIS A 94 6.12 15.58 6.48
C HIS A 94 5.03 16.44 5.84
N GLN A 95 5.34 17.72 5.58
CA GLN A 95 4.51 18.56 4.72
C GLN A 95 4.91 18.26 3.27
N VAL A 96 3.96 17.82 2.44
CA VAL A 96 4.22 17.41 1.06
C VAL A 96 3.42 18.30 0.12
N THR A 97 4.08 18.87 -0.89
CA THR A 97 3.45 19.56 -2.01
C THR A 97 3.69 18.73 -3.27
N LEU A 98 2.62 18.27 -3.91
CA LEU A 98 2.68 17.50 -5.15
C LEU A 98 2.37 18.42 -6.34
N PHE A 99 3.24 18.40 -7.34
CA PHE A 99 3.15 19.15 -8.59
C PHE A 99 2.86 18.23 -9.78
#